data_AF-A0A929FVV5-F1
#
_entry.id   AF-A0A929FVV5-F1
#
_cell.length_a   1.000
_cell.length_b   1.000
_cell.length_c   1.000
_cell.angle_alpha   90.00
_cell.angle_beta   90.00
_cell.angle_gamma   90.00
#
_symmetry.space_group_name_H-M   'P 1'
#
loop_
_entity.id
_entity.type
_entity.pdbx_description
1 polymer ?
#
loop_
_entity_poly.entity_id
_entity_poly.type
_entity_poly.pdbx_seq_one_letter_code
_entity_poly.pdbx_strand_id
1 'polypeptide(L)'
;MQTSNKQGAIVHQATVEIAPIYQNAIAQTASHYKVMVAFVKAQMQRDVDYGVIPGTSKPTLLKPGAEKLCRLFNLRPSYELIQSVADFDKPLFHYHYRCVLYRSGEMVGQGDGCCNSMEVKYQKQKHRIYDLTNTICKMAQKRALVAAVLSSCGASEFFTQDLDD
;
A
#
# COMPACT_ATOMS: atom_id res chain seq x y z
N MET A 1 -41.88 -47.08 28.14
CA MET A 1 -41.51 -45.74 27.66
C MET A 1 -40.01 -45.75 27.38
N GLN A 2 -39.64 -45.74 26.10
CA GLN A 2 -38.24 -45.70 25.64
C GLN A 2 -37.69 -44.28 25.82
N THR A 3 -36.57 -44.13 26.53
CA THR A 3 -35.81 -42.87 26.55
C THR A 3 -34.67 -42.96 25.54
N SER A 4 -34.71 -42.02 24.60
CA SER A 4 -33.87 -41.91 23.42
C SER A 4 -32.41 -41.62 23.73
N ASN A 5 -31.52 -42.40 23.12
CA ASN A 5 -30.09 -42.19 23.05
C ASN A 5 -29.80 -40.94 22.19
N LYS A 6 -29.33 -39.84 22.79
CA LYS A 6 -28.80 -38.68 22.03
C LYS A 6 -27.34 -38.95 21.69
N GLN A 7 -27.09 -39.47 20.50
CA GLN A 7 -25.75 -39.52 19.92
C GLN A 7 -25.25 -38.09 19.73
N GLY A 8 -24.16 -37.75 20.43
CA GLY A 8 -23.44 -36.51 20.23
C GLY A 8 -22.90 -36.44 18.80
N ALA A 9 -23.27 -35.38 18.08
CA ALA A 9 -22.71 -35.09 16.78
C ALA A 9 -21.22 -34.77 16.95
N ILE A 10 -20.36 -35.61 16.36
CA ILE A 10 -18.93 -35.35 16.24
C ILE A 10 -18.79 -34.20 15.22
N VAL A 11 -18.54 -32.99 15.70
CA VAL A 11 -18.17 -31.86 14.85
C VAL A 11 -16.72 -32.09 14.44
N HIS A 12 -16.49 -32.63 13.24
CA HIS A 12 -15.17 -32.62 12.63
C HIS A 12 -14.75 -31.16 12.45
N GLN A 13 -13.83 -30.67 13.29
CA GLN A 13 -13.13 -29.42 13.03
C GLN A 13 -12.39 -29.57 11.70
N ALA A 14 -12.82 -28.80 10.69
CA ALA A 14 -12.06 -28.69 9.45
C ALA A 14 -10.72 -28.02 9.79
N THR A 15 -9.64 -28.80 9.76
CA THR A 15 -8.28 -28.29 9.80
C THR A 15 -8.06 -27.46 8.53
N VAL A 16 -8.01 -26.14 8.68
CA VAL A 16 -7.63 -25.24 7.58
C VAL A 16 -6.12 -25.39 7.37
N GLU A 17 -5.72 -26.34 6.50
CA GLU A 17 -4.34 -26.41 6.04
C GLU A 17 -4.05 -25.23 5.11
N ILE A 18 -3.06 -24.42 5.47
CA ILE A 18 -2.56 -23.32 4.63
C ILE A 18 -1.65 -23.95 3.56
N ALA A 19 -2.20 -24.14 2.36
CA ALA A 19 -1.47 -24.68 1.21
C ALA A 19 -1.44 -23.68 0.04
N PRO A 20 -0.43 -23.74 -0.85
CA PRO A 20 -0.43 -22.95 -2.06
C PRO A 20 -1.65 -23.26 -2.93
N ILE A 21 -2.28 -22.21 -3.49
CA ILE A 21 -3.49 -22.34 -4.31
C ILE A 21 -3.23 -23.17 -5.58
N TYR A 22 -1.99 -23.15 -6.09
CA TYR A 22 -1.61 -23.82 -7.34
C TYR A 22 -0.61 -24.96 -7.09
N GLN A 23 -0.77 -26.07 -7.81
CA GLN A 23 0.16 -27.21 -7.75
C GLN A 23 1.59 -26.83 -8.18
N ASN A 24 1.74 -25.82 -9.03
CA ASN A 24 3.02 -25.31 -9.54
C ASN A 24 3.41 -23.94 -8.92
N ALA A 25 2.92 -23.63 -7.71
CA ALA A 25 3.08 -22.31 -7.07
C ALA A 25 4.54 -21.81 -7.02
N ILE A 26 5.52 -22.69 -6.84
CA ILE A 26 6.94 -22.32 -6.82
C ILE A 26 7.38 -21.78 -8.19
N ALA A 27 7.07 -22.50 -9.27
CA ALA A 27 7.45 -22.10 -10.63
C ALA A 27 6.75 -20.81 -11.05
N GLN A 28 5.47 -20.66 -10.69
CA GLN A 28 4.70 -19.46 -11.00
C GLN A 28 5.22 -18.23 -10.23
N THR A 29 5.49 -18.38 -8.93
CA THR A 29 6.09 -17.32 -8.10
C THR A 29 7.46 -16.93 -8.63
N ALA A 30 8.30 -17.90 -9.01
CA ALA A 30 9.61 -17.62 -9.60
C ALA A 30 9.51 -16.87 -10.94
N SER A 31 8.49 -17.18 -11.76
CA SER A 31 8.22 -16.45 -13.00
C SER A 31 7.80 -15.00 -12.73
N HIS A 32 6.85 -14.77 -11.81
CA HIS A 32 6.43 -13.42 -11.41
C HIS A 32 7.61 -12.59 -10.88
N TYR A 33 8.46 -13.20 -10.07
CA TYR A 33 9.66 -12.55 -9.55
C TYR A 33 10.63 -12.15 -10.68
N LYS A 34 10.88 -13.04 -11.65
CA LYS A 34 11.72 -12.73 -12.82
C LYS A 34 11.17 -11.55 -13.62
N VAL A 35 9.85 -11.49 -13.82
CA VAL A 35 9.18 -10.36 -14.49
C VAL A 35 9.42 -9.07 -13.72
N MET A 36 9.24 -9.09 -12.39
CA MET A 36 9.46 -7.92 -11.54
C MET A 36 10.91 -7.41 -11.59
N VAL A 37 11.89 -8.31 -11.42
CA VAL A 37 13.32 -7.97 -11.51
C VAL A 37 13.67 -7.37 -12.87
N ALA A 38 13.20 -7.98 -13.95
CA ALA A 38 13.46 -7.52 -15.30
C ALA A 38 12.81 -6.14 -15.56
N PHE A 39 11.57 -5.95 -15.11
CA PHE A 39 10.87 -4.68 -15.25
C PHE A 39 11.55 -3.56 -14.47
N VAL A 40 11.89 -3.80 -13.20
CA VAL A 40 12.58 -2.79 -12.38
C VAL A 40 13.89 -2.37 -13.04
N LYS A 41 14.69 -3.32 -13.53
CA LYS A 41 15.97 -3.02 -14.21
C LYS A 41 15.79 -2.24 -15.52
N ALA A 42 14.72 -2.52 -16.28
CA ALA A 42 14.56 -1.99 -17.63
C ALA A 42 13.72 -0.71 -17.72
N GLN A 43 12.76 -0.50 -16.79
CA GLN A 43 11.70 0.50 -16.94
C GLN A 43 11.61 1.51 -15.79
N MET A 44 12.29 1.26 -14.67
CA MET A 44 12.33 2.18 -13.53
C MET A 44 13.58 3.05 -13.62
N GLN A 45 13.39 4.36 -13.48
CA GLN A 45 14.41 5.38 -13.58
C GLN A 45 14.65 6.02 -12.22
N ARG A 46 15.92 6.12 -11.83
CA ARG A 46 16.34 6.84 -10.64
C ARG A 46 15.92 8.31 -10.74
N ASP A 47 15.52 8.88 -9.61
CA ASP A 47 15.04 10.26 -9.40
C ASP A 47 13.72 10.61 -10.11
N VAL A 48 13.09 9.63 -10.77
CA VAL A 48 11.75 9.74 -11.34
C VAL A 48 10.80 8.74 -10.67
N ASP A 49 11.13 7.46 -10.75
CA ASP A 49 10.31 6.36 -10.24
C ASP A 49 10.71 5.94 -8.84
N TYR A 50 11.98 6.13 -8.49
CA TYR A 50 12.53 5.88 -7.16
C TYR A 50 13.69 6.83 -6.87
N GLY A 51 13.92 7.17 -5.60
CA GLY A 51 15.02 8.05 -5.18
C GLY A 51 15.84 7.42 -4.05
N VAL A 52 17.04 7.93 -3.79
CA VAL A 52 17.83 7.51 -2.61
C VAL A 52 17.78 8.62 -1.56
N ILE A 53 17.37 8.26 -0.36
CA ILE A 53 17.35 9.16 0.79
C ILE A 53 18.66 8.98 1.57
N PRO A 54 19.34 10.07 1.97
CA PRO A 54 20.54 9.95 2.78
C PRO A 54 20.30 9.08 4.04
N GLY A 55 21.13 8.07 4.23
CA GLY A 55 21.06 7.18 5.40
C GLY A 55 20.20 5.93 5.23
N THR A 56 19.56 5.69 4.06
CA THR A 56 18.83 4.45 3.80
C THR A 56 19.65 3.44 2.98
N SER A 57 19.44 2.14 3.22
CA SER A 57 20.10 1.05 2.49
C SER A 57 19.41 0.69 1.17
N LYS A 58 18.13 1.07 1.02
CA LYS A 58 17.33 0.84 -0.18
C LYS A 58 16.78 2.17 -0.71
N PRO A 59 16.61 2.30 -2.04
CA PRO A 59 15.91 3.44 -2.60
C PRO A 59 14.44 3.47 -2.20
N THR A 60 13.86 4.64 -2.13
CA THR A 60 12.44 4.89 -1.88
C THR A 60 11.65 4.79 -3.17
N LEU A 61 10.51 4.08 -3.15
CA LEU A 61 9.56 4.11 -4.27
C LEU A 61 8.82 5.45 -4.31
N LEU A 62 8.89 6.13 -5.45
CA LEU A 62 8.16 7.37 -5.69
C LEU A 62 6.84 7.08 -6.38
N LYS A 63 5.95 8.08 -6.40
CA LYS A 63 4.63 7.97 -7.01
C LYS A 63 4.66 7.49 -8.46
N PRO A 64 5.51 8.02 -9.36
CA PRO A 64 5.56 7.55 -10.75
C PRO A 64 5.92 6.06 -10.84
N GLY A 65 6.83 5.59 -9.98
CA GLY A 65 7.19 4.19 -9.90
C GLY A 65 6.05 3.31 -9.42
N ALA A 66 5.30 3.74 -8.39
CA ALA A 66 4.13 3.03 -7.92
C ALA A 66 3.04 2.92 -9.01
N GLU A 67 2.81 3.99 -9.78
CA GLU A 67 1.88 4.00 -10.91
C GLU A 67 2.33 3.06 -12.06
N LYS A 68 3.63 3.01 -12.36
CA LYS A 68 4.20 2.05 -13.33
C LYS A 68 3.99 0.61 -12.90
N LEU A 69 4.19 0.29 -11.63
CA LEU A 69 3.95 -1.05 -11.10
C LEU A 69 2.45 -1.41 -11.13
N CYS A 70 1.56 -0.48 -10.79
CA CYS A 70 0.13 -0.68 -11.00
C CYS A 70 -0.19 -0.99 -12.48
N ARG A 71 0.40 -0.27 -13.42
CA ARG A 71 0.24 -0.50 -14.86
C ARG A 71 0.73 -1.89 -15.28
N LEU A 72 1.90 -2.32 -14.78
CA LEU A 72 2.48 -3.64 -15.06
C LEU A 72 1.57 -4.79 -14.59
N PHE A 73 1.06 -4.68 -13.37
CA PHE A 73 0.25 -5.73 -12.75
C PHE A 73 -1.26 -5.58 -12.99
N ASN A 74 -1.66 -4.62 -13.83
CA ASN A 74 -3.06 -4.27 -14.11
C ASN A 74 -3.88 -4.01 -12.83
N LEU A 75 -3.28 -3.27 -11.89
CA LEU A 75 -3.88 -2.89 -10.63
C LEU A 75 -4.57 -1.53 -10.77
N ARG A 76 -5.78 -1.43 -10.20
CA ARG A 76 -6.55 -0.20 -10.12
C ARG A 76 -6.61 0.28 -8.67
N PRO A 77 -5.95 1.39 -8.33
CA PRO A 77 -6.06 1.98 -7.00
C PRO A 77 -7.41 2.67 -6.81
N SER A 78 -8.04 2.45 -5.67
CA SER A 78 -9.18 3.18 -5.13
C SER A 78 -8.78 3.81 -3.79
N TYR A 79 -9.29 4.99 -3.47
CA TYR A 79 -8.92 5.71 -2.25
C TYR A 79 -10.13 5.92 -1.36
N GLU A 80 -10.00 5.47 -0.11
CA GLU A 80 -10.98 5.65 0.94
C GLU A 80 -10.43 6.67 1.94
N LEU A 81 -11.18 7.74 2.20
CA LEU A 81 -10.86 8.67 3.27
C LEU A 81 -11.26 8.02 4.60
N ILE A 82 -10.28 7.63 5.40
CA ILE A 82 -10.50 6.97 6.69
C ILE A 82 -10.77 8.00 7.77
N GLN A 83 -9.98 9.08 7.78
CA GLN A 83 -10.12 10.15 8.77
C GLN A 83 -9.61 11.48 8.20
N SER A 84 -10.27 12.58 8.59
CA SER A 84 -9.77 13.93 8.35
C SER A 84 -10.02 14.86 9.52
N VAL A 85 -9.12 15.83 9.70
CA VAL A 85 -9.30 16.97 10.59
C VAL A 85 -9.07 18.24 9.77
N ALA A 86 -9.96 19.22 9.90
CA ALA A 86 -9.82 20.56 9.32
C ALA A 86 -10.23 21.58 10.39
N ASP A 87 -9.26 21.99 11.19
CA ASP A 87 -9.43 23.01 12.23
C ASP A 87 -8.85 24.33 11.70
N PHE A 88 -9.71 25.34 11.54
CA PHE A 88 -9.32 26.66 11.04
C PHE A 88 -8.91 27.62 12.16
N ASP A 89 -9.24 27.32 13.41
CA ASP A 89 -8.84 28.12 14.57
C ASP A 89 -7.43 27.72 15.03
N LYS A 90 -7.16 26.41 14.99
CA LYS A 90 -5.82 25.82 15.15
C LYS A 90 -5.50 25.12 13.84
N PRO A 91 -4.67 25.67 12.94
CA PRO A 91 -4.55 25.25 11.53
C PRO A 91 -3.96 23.82 11.34
N LEU A 92 -4.71 22.83 11.82
CA LEU A 92 -4.46 21.41 11.76
C LEU A 92 -5.32 20.84 10.64
N PHE A 93 -4.65 20.55 9.54
CA PHE A 93 -5.20 19.83 8.41
C PHE A 93 -4.56 18.46 8.42
N HIS A 94 -5.35 17.42 8.68
CA HIS A 94 -4.90 16.03 8.70
C HIS A 94 -5.77 15.22 7.76
N TYR A 95 -5.14 14.34 6.98
CA TYR A 95 -5.81 13.38 6.12
C TYR A 95 -5.18 12.01 6.29
N HIS A 96 -6.00 10.99 6.48
CA HIS A 96 -5.63 9.57 6.46
C HIS A 96 -6.46 8.87 5.40
N TYR A 97 -5.77 8.34 4.40
CA TYR A 97 -6.35 7.56 3.31
C TYR A 97 -5.91 6.12 3.38
N ARG A 98 -6.81 5.22 2.97
CA ARG A 98 -6.50 3.86 2.55
C ARG A 98 -6.54 3.79 1.03
N CYS A 99 -5.48 3.25 0.43
CA CYS A 99 -5.49 2.85 -0.96
C CYS A 99 -5.80 1.37 -1.03
N VAL A 100 -6.83 1.00 -1.78
CA VAL A 100 -7.20 -0.39 -2.08
C VAL A 100 -6.85 -0.69 -3.53
N LEU A 101 -6.10 -1.76 -3.78
CA LEU A 101 -5.72 -2.18 -5.12
C LEU A 101 -6.67 -3.29 -5.58
N TYR A 102 -7.29 -3.06 -6.74
CA TYR A 102 -8.16 -4.03 -7.39
C TYR A 102 -7.52 -4.60 -8.64
N ARG A 103 -7.74 -5.89 -8.90
CA ARG A 103 -7.41 -6.56 -10.16
C ARG A 103 -8.63 -7.36 -10.60
N SER A 104 -9.13 -7.07 -11.80
CA SER A 104 -10.30 -7.77 -12.36
C SER A 104 -11.55 -7.79 -11.44
N GLY A 105 -11.73 -6.75 -10.62
CA GLY A 105 -12.85 -6.63 -9.68
C GLY A 105 -12.58 -7.21 -8.28
N GLU A 106 -11.49 -7.95 -8.09
CA GLU A 106 -11.09 -8.48 -6.79
C GLU A 106 -10.10 -7.55 -6.08
N MET A 107 -10.26 -7.39 -4.77
CA MET A 107 -9.28 -6.71 -3.94
C MET A 107 -8.04 -7.60 -3.80
N VAL A 108 -6.87 -7.10 -4.21
CA VAL A 108 -5.60 -7.84 -4.14
C VAL A 108 -4.62 -7.29 -3.10
N GLY A 109 -4.94 -6.14 -2.50
CA GLY A 109 -4.20 -5.61 -1.36
C GLY A 109 -4.59 -4.17 -1.05
N GLN A 110 -4.01 -3.65 0.02
CA GLN A 110 -4.29 -2.30 0.49
C GLN A 110 -3.09 -1.72 1.23
N GLY A 111 -3.09 -0.40 1.42
CA GLY A 111 -2.09 0.30 2.19
C GLY A 111 -2.58 1.67 2.62
N ASP A 112 -2.19 2.06 3.83
CA ASP A 112 -2.65 3.29 4.45
C ASP A 112 -1.56 4.36 4.37
N GLY A 113 -1.98 5.61 4.30
CA GLY A 113 -1.10 6.77 4.30
C GLY A 113 -1.78 7.98 4.89
N CYS A 114 -1.06 8.69 5.76
CA CYS A 114 -1.54 9.92 6.35
C CYS A 114 -0.57 11.08 6.09
N CYS A 115 -1.10 12.30 6.16
CA CYS A 115 -0.31 13.50 6.14
C CYS A 115 -0.99 14.59 6.95
N ASN A 116 -0.22 15.45 7.63
CA ASN A 116 -0.77 16.58 8.35
C ASN A 116 0.05 17.87 8.23
N SER A 117 -0.59 19.02 8.49
CA SER A 117 0.00 20.36 8.40
C SER A 117 1.12 20.64 9.40
N MET A 118 1.29 19.80 10.43
CA MET A 118 2.31 19.96 11.46
C MET A 118 3.59 19.15 11.18
N GLU A 119 3.68 18.44 10.05
CA GLU A 119 4.93 17.79 9.63
C GLU A 119 6.05 18.81 9.39
N VAL A 120 7.29 18.42 9.69
CA VAL A 120 8.49 19.28 9.65
C VAL A 120 8.65 19.98 8.29
N LYS A 121 8.36 19.28 7.19
CA LYS A 121 8.44 19.85 5.82
C LYS A 121 7.55 21.07 5.59
N TYR A 122 6.44 21.20 6.31
CA TYR A 122 5.54 22.34 6.18
C TYR A 122 5.86 23.49 7.13
N GLN A 123 6.81 23.31 8.06
CA GLN A 123 7.14 24.31 9.08
C GLN A 123 7.56 25.66 8.47
N LYS A 124 8.34 25.64 7.38
CA LYS A 124 8.76 26.86 6.66
C LYS A 124 7.60 27.56 5.95
N GLN A 125 6.54 26.83 5.63
CA GLN A 125 5.36 27.33 4.92
C GLN A 125 4.15 27.53 5.85
N LYS A 126 4.36 27.51 7.18
CA LYS A 126 3.30 27.64 8.18
C LYS A 126 2.41 28.88 7.99
N HIS A 127 2.97 29.97 7.47
CA HIS A 127 2.24 31.21 7.16
C HIS A 127 1.23 31.07 6.00
N ARG A 128 1.32 30.00 5.20
CA ARG A 128 0.43 29.68 4.06
C ARG A 128 -0.27 28.34 4.24
N ILE A 129 -0.42 27.89 5.48
CA ILE A 129 -0.87 26.52 5.74
C ILE A 129 -2.27 26.22 5.17
N TYR A 130 -3.14 27.22 5.08
CA TYR A 130 -4.46 27.12 4.44
C TYR A 130 -4.36 26.86 2.93
N ASP A 131 -3.31 27.32 2.25
CA ASP A 131 -3.09 27.03 0.83
C ASP A 131 -2.61 25.59 0.61
N LEU A 132 -2.11 24.92 1.66
CA LEU A 132 -1.48 23.60 1.57
C LEU A 132 -2.44 22.44 1.78
N THR A 133 -3.71 22.68 2.08
CA THR A 133 -4.71 21.63 2.36
C THR A 133 -4.77 20.57 1.25
N ASN A 134 -4.76 20.98 -0.02
CA ASN A 134 -4.73 20.05 -1.15
C ASN A 134 -3.39 19.30 -1.25
N THR A 135 -2.26 19.97 -1.00
CA THR A 135 -0.94 19.34 -0.97
C THR A 135 -0.88 18.24 0.09
N ILE A 136 -1.37 18.50 1.30
CA ILE A 136 -1.42 17.54 2.41
C ILE A 136 -2.34 16.36 2.05
N CYS A 137 -3.53 16.63 1.51
CA CYS A 137 -4.46 15.60 1.04
C CYS A 137 -3.83 14.69 -0.03
N LYS A 138 -3.18 15.29 -1.04
CA LYS A 138 -2.50 14.54 -2.11
C LYS A 138 -1.28 13.77 -1.61
N MET A 139 -0.59 14.28 -0.60
CA MET A 139 0.51 13.58 0.06
C MET A 139 0.04 12.34 0.83
N ALA A 140 -1.10 12.42 1.52
CA ALA A 140 -1.70 11.26 2.18
C ALA A 140 -2.08 10.16 1.17
N GLN A 141 -2.73 10.53 0.06
CA GLN A 141 -3.05 9.61 -1.04
C GLN A 141 -1.79 9.00 -1.67
N LYS A 142 -0.75 9.80 -1.90
CA LYS A 142 0.56 9.34 -2.40
C LYS A 142 1.15 8.25 -1.50
N ARG A 143 1.21 8.51 -0.19
CA ARG A 143 1.74 7.56 0.80
C ARG A 143 0.92 6.27 0.84
N ALA A 144 -0.41 6.37 0.78
CA ALA A 144 -1.30 5.22 0.75
C ALA A 144 -1.07 4.34 -0.49
N LEU A 145 -0.92 4.96 -1.67
CA LEU A 145 -0.62 4.25 -2.91
C LEU A 145 0.71 3.48 -2.83
N VAL A 146 1.77 4.17 -2.38
CA VAL A 146 3.10 3.56 -2.27
C VAL A 146 3.07 2.38 -1.28
N ALA A 147 2.43 2.54 -0.11
CA ALA A 147 2.24 1.46 0.86
C ALA A 147 1.55 0.24 0.24
N ALA A 148 0.43 0.47 -0.45
CA ALA A 148 -0.37 -0.59 -1.05
C ALA A 148 0.42 -1.35 -2.13
N VAL A 149 1.15 -0.63 -2.99
CA VAL A 149 1.94 -1.23 -4.07
C VAL A 149 3.12 -2.03 -3.53
N LEU A 150 3.85 -1.49 -2.54
CA LEU A 150 4.99 -2.19 -1.93
C LEU A 150 4.57 -3.52 -1.32
N SER A 151 3.45 -3.54 -0.59
CA SER A 151 2.92 -4.75 0.05
C SER A 151 2.35 -5.74 -0.97
N SER A 152 1.55 -5.28 -1.93
CA SER A 152 0.80 -6.17 -2.83
C SER A 152 1.64 -6.73 -3.97
N CYS A 153 2.66 -6.01 -4.43
CA CYS A 153 3.49 -6.41 -5.58
C CYS A 153 4.80 -7.09 -5.16
N GLY A 154 5.12 -7.18 -3.87
CA GLY A 154 6.44 -7.60 -3.39
C GLY A 154 7.56 -6.61 -3.75
N ALA A 155 7.22 -5.35 -4.03
CA ALA A 155 8.19 -4.34 -4.45
C ALA A 155 9.08 -3.84 -3.29
N SER A 156 8.76 -4.23 -2.05
CA SER A 156 9.56 -3.94 -0.85
C SER A 156 10.96 -4.55 -0.87
N GLU A 157 11.21 -5.54 -1.71
CA GLU A 157 12.56 -6.07 -1.94
C GLU A 157 13.48 -5.04 -2.59
N PHE A 158 12.96 -4.29 -3.55
CA PHE A 158 13.73 -3.30 -4.32
C PHE A 158 13.69 -1.93 -3.67
N PHE A 159 12.55 -1.59 -3.07
CA PHE A 159 12.27 -0.25 -2.59
C PHE A 159 11.81 -0.23 -1.14
N THR A 160 12.00 0.90 -0.49
CA THR A 160 11.39 1.21 0.80
C THR A 160 10.25 2.22 0.61
N GLN A 161 9.38 2.30 1.61
CA GLN A 161 8.48 3.43 1.74
C GLN A 161 9.25 4.55 2.44
N ASP A 162 9.03 5.77 1.99
CA ASP A 162 9.54 6.95 2.69
C ASP A 162 8.45 7.56 3.57
N LEU A 163 8.84 7.80 4.81
CA LEU A 163 8.03 8.49 5.81
C LEU A 163 8.46 9.97 5.96
N ASP A 164 9.67 10.31 5.50
CA ASP A 164 10.38 11.55 5.77
C ASP A 164 10.67 12.35 4.48
N ASP A 165 9.58 12.82 3.85
CA ASP A 165 9.59 14.06 3.06
C ASP A 165 9.52 15.28 4.00
#